data_AF-A0A7S0VU81-F1
#
_entry.id   AF-A0A7S0VU81-F1
#
_cell.length_a   1.000
_cell.length_b   1.000
_cell.length_c   1.000
_cell.angle_alpha   90.00
_cell.angle_beta   90.00
_cell.angle_gamma   90.00
#
_symmetry.space_group_name_H-M   'P 1'
#
loop_
_entity.id
_entity.type
_entity.pdbx_description
1 polymer ?
#
loop_
_entity_poly.entity_id
_entity_poly.type
_entity_poly.pdbx_seq_one_letter_code
_entity_poly.pdbx_strand_id
1 'polypeptide(L)'
;DQQGKRPGSMEAVEASLWVETSGSLHKRAVASLNYDELLASASIRADLAPHRSGIERALVRAHWSRADALANSTEVEKQSMRRVLSALAARCPWTAGLEGALACVCGGLLAHLDEEEDVFWVAVCIVEDLYPKLYAPCAQAQDGGKEEVEEHLLSELGQALPEVASRFRELGIPVSIVTDEWWPTLFSNALCTDDLAVAWCMLL
;
A
#
# COMPACT_ATOMS: atom_id res chain seq x y z
N ASP A 1 10.79 -14.23 20.54
CA ASP A 1 11.49 -13.05 21.10
C ASP A 1 11.11 -11.81 20.33
N GLN A 2 10.09 -11.11 20.81
CA GLN A 2 9.78 -9.75 20.36
C GLN A 2 10.78 -8.81 21.02
N GLN A 3 11.82 -8.42 20.29
CA GLN A 3 12.58 -7.23 20.65
C GLN A 3 11.69 -6.04 20.29
N GLY A 4 10.96 -5.51 21.28
CA GLY A 4 10.33 -4.21 21.13
C GLY A 4 11.39 -3.18 20.73
N LYS A 5 11.14 -2.43 19.65
CA LYS A 5 12.09 -1.45 19.12
C LYS A 5 12.46 -0.46 20.22
N ARG A 6 13.75 -0.21 20.38
CA ARG A 6 14.23 0.72 21.41
C ARG A 6 13.76 2.13 21.05
N PRO A 7 13.12 2.87 21.97
CA PRO A 7 12.73 4.24 21.71
C PRO A 7 13.96 5.07 21.34
N GLY A 8 13.97 5.63 20.12
CA GLY A 8 15.09 6.38 19.55
C GLY A 8 16.00 5.63 18.57
N SER A 9 15.68 4.40 18.14
CA SER A 9 16.32 3.83 16.95
C SER A 9 15.94 4.62 15.69
N MET A 10 16.78 4.60 14.66
CA MET A 10 16.50 5.31 13.40
C MET A 10 15.16 4.87 12.80
N GLU A 11 14.87 3.56 12.83
CA GLU A 11 13.60 2.99 12.41
C GLU A 11 12.38 3.55 13.19
N ALA A 12 12.51 3.79 14.49
CA ALA A 12 11.41 4.32 15.30
C ALA A 12 11.15 5.81 15.00
N VAL A 13 12.21 6.55 14.64
CA VAL A 13 12.11 7.94 14.20
C VAL A 13 11.45 8.01 12.82
N GLU A 14 11.85 7.15 11.88
CA GLU A 14 11.26 7.06 10.54
C GLU A 14 9.77 6.70 10.59
N ALA A 15 9.41 5.69 11.38
CA ALA A 15 8.03 5.28 11.63
C ALA A 15 7.17 6.44 12.16
N SER A 16 7.69 7.18 13.16
CA SER A 16 6.99 8.35 13.72
C SER A 16 6.85 9.47 12.69
N LEU A 17 7.87 9.66 11.85
CA LEU A 17 7.86 10.67 10.80
C LEU A 17 6.76 10.40 9.79
N TRP A 18 6.59 9.15 9.32
CA TRP A 18 5.53 8.81 8.36
C TRP A 18 4.13 9.13 8.88
N VAL A 19 3.88 8.91 10.17
CA VAL A 19 2.60 9.26 10.82
C VAL A 19 2.38 10.78 10.79
N GLU A 20 3.44 11.56 11.02
CA GLU A 20 3.38 13.03 11.02
C GLU A 20 3.28 13.62 9.59
N THR A 21 4.13 13.17 8.66
CA THR A 21 4.26 13.74 7.30
C THR A 21 3.11 13.35 6.38
N SER A 22 2.56 12.15 6.53
CA SER A 22 1.41 11.69 5.73
C SER A 22 0.13 12.48 5.98
N GLY A 23 0.07 13.28 7.06
CA GLY A 23 -1.14 13.98 7.49
C GLY A 23 -2.13 13.11 8.27
N SER A 24 -1.74 11.88 8.61
CA SER A 24 -2.60 10.90 9.28
C SER A 24 -3.17 11.41 10.61
N LEU A 25 -2.37 12.13 11.40
CA LEU A 25 -2.80 12.72 12.68
C LEU A 25 -3.93 13.74 12.50
N HIS A 26 -3.81 14.61 11.49
CA HIS A 26 -4.85 15.58 11.19
C HIS A 26 -6.12 14.88 10.72
N LYS A 27 -5.97 13.89 9.83
CA LYS A 27 -7.10 13.12 9.30
C LYS A 27 -7.84 12.37 10.39
N ARG A 28 -7.12 11.73 11.32
CA ARG A 28 -7.70 11.09 12.52
C ARG A 28 -8.49 12.09 13.36
N ALA A 29 -7.95 13.29 13.59
CA ALA A 29 -8.59 14.30 14.43
C ALA A 29 -9.89 14.88 13.85
N VAL A 30 -10.00 14.95 12.51
CA VAL A 30 -11.18 15.51 11.83
C VAL A 30 -12.18 14.45 11.35
N ALA A 31 -11.83 13.17 11.45
CA ALA A 31 -12.68 12.08 10.99
C ALA A 31 -13.97 12.00 11.82
N SER A 32 -15.10 11.80 11.14
CA SER A 32 -16.41 11.66 11.78
C SER A 32 -16.59 10.32 12.51
N LEU A 33 -15.85 9.29 12.07
CA LEU A 33 -15.86 7.96 12.66
C LEU A 33 -14.43 7.59 13.03
N ASN A 34 -14.27 7.01 14.21
CA ASN A 34 -12.98 6.47 14.64
C ASN A 34 -12.71 5.07 14.03
N TYR A 35 -11.51 4.55 14.25
CA TYR A 35 -11.09 3.25 13.73
C TYR A 35 -12.01 2.10 14.16
N ASP A 36 -12.37 2.04 15.44
CA ASP A 36 -13.21 0.97 15.99
C ASP A 36 -14.64 0.99 15.42
N GLU A 37 -15.22 2.18 15.23
CA GLU A 37 -16.53 2.36 14.62
C GLU A 37 -16.53 1.92 13.14
N LEU A 38 -15.46 2.25 12.41
CA LEU A 38 -15.28 1.81 11.03
C LEU A 38 -15.13 0.29 10.94
N LEU A 39 -14.31 -0.31 11.81
CA LEU A 39 -14.13 -1.75 11.88
C LEU A 39 -15.44 -2.48 12.23
N ALA A 40 -16.20 -1.96 13.20
CA ALA A 40 -17.52 -2.50 13.54
C ALA A 40 -18.47 -2.41 12.34
N SER A 41 -18.50 -1.26 11.65
CA SER A 41 -19.32 -1.06 10.45
C SER A 41 -18.97 -2.03 9.32
N ALA A 42 -17.69 -2.38 9.17
CA ALA A 42 -17.19 -3.26 8.13
C ALA A 42 -17.79 -4.69 8.19
N SER A 43 -18.09 -5.15 9.41
CA SER A 43 -18.71 -6.46 9.65
C SER A 43 -20.20 -6.50 9.30
N ILE A 44 -20.90 -5.37 9.44
CA ILE A 44 -22.36 -5.26 9.27
C ILE A 44 -22.72 -4.97 7.81
N ARG A 45 -21.90 -4.17 7.13
CA ARG A 45 -22.14 -3.70 5.76
C ARG A 45 -22.08 -4.85 4.75
N ALA A 46 -23.22 -5.16 4.15
CA ALA A 46 -23.35 -6.24 3.15
C ALA A 46 -22.63 -5.92 1.84
N ASP A 47 -22.57 -4.64 1.46
CA ASP A 47 -21.88 -4.14 0.27
C ASP A 47 -20.35 -4.39 0.30
N LEU A 48 -19.78 -4.60 1.49
CA LEU A 48 -18.35 -4.91 1.66
C LEU A 48 -18.03 -6.42 1.57
N ALA A 49 -19.00 -7.28 1.19
CA ALA A 49 -18.74 -8.70 0.99
C ALA A 49 -17.63 -9.02 -0.03
N PRO A 50 -17.50 -8.30 -1.17
CA PRO A 50 -16.40 -8.50 -2.11
C PRO A 50 -15.04 -8.20 -1.48
N HIS A 51 -14.94 -7.10 -0.71
CA HIS A 51 -13.75 -6.70 0.03
C HIS A 51 -13.31 -7.77 1.02
N ARG A 52 -14.23 -8.29 1.85
CA ARG A 52 -13.93 -9.37 2.80
C ARG A 52 -13.34 -10.59 2.09
N SER A 53 -13.91 -10.98 0.96
CA SER A 53 -13.41 -12.10 0.16
C SER A 53 -12.05 -11.79 -0.48
N GLY A 54 -11.82 -10.55 -0.91
CA GLY A 54 -10.53 -10.07 -1.42
C GLY A 54 -9.43 -10.11 -0.36
N ILE A 55 -9.72 -9.61 0.84
CA ILE A 55 -8.83 -9.62 2.00
C ILE A 55 -8.42 -11.05 2.35
N GLU A 56 -9.37 -11.98 2.50
CA GLU A 56 -9.01 -13.37 2.81
C GLU A 56 -8.14 -14.01 1.72
N ARG A 57 -8.44 -13.75 0.44
CA ARG A 57 -7.58 -14.23 -0.66
C ARG A 57 -6.17 -13.64 -0.60
N ALA A 58 -6.04 -12.37 -0.24
CA ALA A 58 -4.75 -11.72 -0.06
C ALA A 58 -3.96 -12.37 1.07
N LEU A 59 -4.58 -12.55 2.24
CA LEU A 59 -3.94 -13.14 3.43
C LEU A 59 -3.57 -14.61 3.24
N VAL A 60 -4.42 -15.41 2.57
CA VAL A 60 -4.10 -16.81 2.23
C VAL A 60 -2.88 -16.88 1.29
N ARG A 61 -2.79 -15.96 0.32
CA ARG A 61 -1.69 -15.90 -0.63
C ARG A 61 -0.47 -15.15 -0.11
N ALA A 62 -0.53 -14.60 1.10
CA ALA A 62 0.54 -13.80 1.69
C ALA A 62 1.90 -14.49 1.59
N HIS A 63 1.97 -15.78 1.92
CA HIS A 63 3.20 -16.58 1.87
C HIS A 63 3.82 -16.77 0.46
N TRP A 64 3.06 -16.52 -0.62
CA TRP A 64 3.58 -16.48 -1.99
C TRP A 64 3.80 -15.06 -2.50
N SER A 65 3.57 -14.06 -1.64
CA SER A 65 3.75 -12.66 -2.00
C SER A 65 5.24 -12.38 -2.20
N ARG A 66 5.52 -11.51 -3.16
CA ARG A 66 6.86 -10.92 -3.33
C ARG A 66 7.16 -9.84 -2.29
N ALA A 67 6.14 -9.37 -1.57
CA ALA A 67 6.31 -8.42 -0.49
C ALA A 67 6.80 -9.12 0.77
N ASP A 68 8.04 -8.83 1.15
CA ASP A 68 8.77 -9.51 2.23
C ASP A 68 8.00 -9.46 3.57
N ALA A 69 7.56 -8.26 3.97
CA ALA A 69 6.78 -8.05 5.19
C ALA A 69 5.45 -8.84 5.19
N LEU A 70 4.78 -8.94 4.04
CA LEU A 70 3.54 -9.71 3.93
C LEU A 70 3.83 -11.22 3.95
N ALA A 71 4.86 -11.68 3.24
CA ALA A 71 5.21 -13.08 3.11
C ALA A 71 5.63 -13.70 4.44
N ASN A 72 6.38 -12.94 5.24
CA ASN A 72 6.90 -13.37 6.54
C ASN A 72 6.01 -13.00 7.72
N SER A 73 4.81 -12.46 7.47
CA SER A 73 3.86 -12.08 8.52
C SER A 73 3.41 -13.28 9.37
N THR A 74 3.41 -13.07 10.68
CA THR A 74 2.85 -13.97 11.69
C THR A 74 1.32 -13.96 11.64
N GLU A 75 0.68 -14.94 12.26
CA GLU A 75 -0.79 -14.99 12.33
C GLU A 75 -1.40 -13.80 13.08
N VAL A 76 -0.67 -13.23 14.04
CA VAL A 76 -1.11 -12.02 14.77
C VAL A 76 -1.11 -10.81 13.83
N GLU A 77 -0.05 -10.63 13.04
CA GLU A 77 0.05 -9.56 12.05
C GLU A 77 -0.98 -9.73 10.93
N LYS A 78 -1.23 -10.96 10.45
CA LYS A 78 -2.31 -11.22 9.48
C LYS A 78 -3.69 -10.87 10.05
N GLN A 79 -3.94 -11.14 11.33
CA GLN A 79 -5.18 -10.76 11.98
C GLN A 79 -5.29 -9.23 12.15
N SER A 80 -4.17 -8.56 12.45
CA SER A 80 -4.09 -7.11 12.49
C SER A 80 -4.40 -6.49 11.12
N MET A 81 -3.73 -6.99 10.09
CA MET A 81 -3.94 -6.59 8.70
C MET A 81 -5.38 -6.82 8.23
N ARG A 82 -6.01 -7.94 8.63
CA ARG A 82 -7.43 -8.21 8.37
C ARG A 82 -8.32 -7.10 8.92
N ARG A 83 -8.06 -6.64 10.15
CA ARG A 83 -8.83 -5.55 10.78
C ARG A 83 -8.59 -4.23 10.06
N VAL A 84 -7.33 -3.85 9.83
CA VAL A 84 -6.95 -2.61 9.12
C VAL A 84 -7.61 -2.55 7.75
N LEU A 85 -7.47 -3.60 6.95
CA LEU A 85 -8.05 -3.66 5.60
C LEU A 85 -9.59 -3.64 5.63
N SER A 86 -10.21 -4.24 6.64
CA SER A 86 -11.67 -4.20 6.80
C SER A 86 -12.18 -2.80 7.11
N ALA A 87 -11.52 -2.09 8.04
CA ALA A 87 -11.82 -0.70 8.35
C ALA A 87 -11.56 0.20 7.14
N LEU A 88 -10.47 -0.05 6.40
CA LEU A 88 -10.12 0.67 5.18
C LEU A 88 -11.18 0.46 4.09
N ALA A 89 -11.70 -0.76 3.92
CA ALA A 89 -12.79 -1.03 2.99
C ALA A 89 -14.09 -0.30 3.37
N ALA A 90 -14.34 -0.12 4.68
CA ALA A 90 -15.49 0.65 5.15
C ALA A 90 -15.36 2.16 4.84
N ARG A 91 -14.15 2.71 5.01
CA ARG A 91 -13.82 4.11 4.72
C ARG A 91 -13.74 4.40 3.22
N CYS A 92 -13.07 3.52 2.49
CA CYS A 92 -12.69 3.66 1.09
C CYS A 92 -13.28 2.52 0.22
N PRO A 93 -14.62 2.38 0.11
CA PRO A 93 -15.24 1.23 -0.57
C PRO A 93 -14.93 1.14 -2.08
N TRP A 94 -14.46 2.22 -2.70
CA TRP A 94 -14.13 2.27 -4.12
C TRP A 94 -12.86 1.49 -4.50
N THR A 95 -12.05 1.10 -3.51
CA THR A 95 -10.79 0.35 -3.72
C THR A 95 -11.01 -1.16 -3.96
N ALA A 96 -12.25 -1.58 -4.20
CA ALA A 96 -12.59 -2.98 -4.41
C ALA A 96 -11.74 -3.62 -5.52
N GLY A 97 -11.14 -4.77 -5.24
CA GLY A 97 -10.21 -5.46 -6.14
C GLY A 97 -8.73 -5.12 -5.91
N LEU A 98 -8.41 -4.10 -5.10
CA LEU A 98 -7.04 -3.73 -4.73
C LEU A 98 -6.61 -4.29 -3.37
N GLU A 99 -7.39 -5.20 -2.77
CA GLU A 99 -7.14 -5.70 -1.41
C GLU A 99 -5.78 -6.41 -1.29
N GLY A 100 -5.33 -7.08 -2.36
CA GLY A 100 -4.00 -7.68 -2.40
C GLY A 100 -2.88 -6.65 -2.38
N ALA A 101 -3.03 -5.56 -3.12
CA ALA A 101 -2.02 -4.50 -3.16
C ALA A 101 -1.98 -3.72 -1.84
N LEU A 102 -3.15 -3.39 -1.30
CA LEU A 102 -3.29 -2.75 0.01
C LEU A 102 -2.78 -3.64 1.14
N ALA A 103 -2.91 -4.97 1.04
CA ALA A 103 -2.30 -5.90 2.01
C ALA A 103 -0.77 -5.82 2.00
N CYS A 104 -0.13 -5.66 0.83
CA CYS A 104 1.32 -5.47 0.78
C CYS A 104 1.73 -4.15 1.45
N VAL A 105 1.01 -3.06 1.17
CA VAL A 105 1.24 -1.75 1.82
C VAL A 105 1.04 -1.83 3.34
N CYS A 106 -0.09 -2.38 3.79
CA CYS A 106 -0.37 -2.51 5.22
C CYS A 106 0.62 -3.44 5.92
N GLY A 107 1.07 -4.52 5.25
CA GLY A 107 2.12 -5.39 5.76
C GLY A 107 3.45 -4.66 5.95
N GLY A 108 3.86 -3.85 4.97
CA GLY A 108 5.03 -2.99 5.11
C GLY A 108 4.88 -2.01 6.28
N LEU A 109 3.75 -1.32 6.38
CA LEU A 109 3.48 -0.37 7.47
C LEU A 109 3.51 -1.06 8.85
N LEU A 110 2.91 -2.24 9.00
CA LEU A 110 2.93 -3.02 10.25
C LEU A 110 4.33 -3.50 10.66
N ALA A 111 5.27 -3.61 9.72
CA ALA A 111 6.67 -3.93 10.06
C ALA A 111 7.39 -2.75 10.73
N HIS A 112 6.90 -1.52 10.54
CA HIS A 112 7.53 -0.30 11.02
C HIS A 112 6.76 0.39 12.15
N LEU A 113 5.43 0.41 12.07
CA LEU A 113 4.53 1.04 13.02
C LEU A 113 4.06 0.03 14.07
N ASP A 114 4.17 0.41 15.35
CA ASP A 114 3.75 -0.44 16.47
C ASP A 114 2.22 -0.48 16.64
N GLU A 115 1.54 0.63 16.34
CA GLU A 115 0.10 0.79 16.54
C GLU A 115 -0.69 0.52 15.25
N GLU A 116 -1.61 -0.44 15.31
CA GLU A 116 -2.48 -0.83 14.19
C GLU A 116 -3.34 0.34 13.68
N GLU A 117 -3.81 1.21 14.59
CA GLU A 117 -4.61 2.37 14.21
C GLU A 117 -3.78 3.40 13.41
N ASP A 118 -2.50 3.58 13.74
CA ASP A 118 -1.63 4.49 12.98
C ASP A 118 -1.40 3.95 11.57
N VAL A 119 -1.22 2.63 11.41
CA VAL A 119 -1.18 1.97 10.09
C VAL A 119 -2.44 2.27 9.28
N PHE A 120 -3.61 2.16 9.92
CA PHE A 120 -4.89 2.45 9.28
C PHE A 120 -4.95 3.90 8.78
N TRP A 121 -4.64 4.89 9.62
CA TRP A 121 -4.74 6.30 9.20
C TRP A 121 -3.71 6.69 8.15
N VAL A 122 -2.49 6.16 8.21
CA VAL A 122 -1.49 6.33 7.15
C VAL A 122 -2.00 5.72 5.84
N ALA A 123 -2.57 4.51 5.89
CA ALA A 123 -3.16 3.88 4.70
C ALA A 123 -4.34 4.68 4.12
N VAL A 124 -5.18 5.31 4.96
CA VAL A 124 -6.24 6.21 4.49
C VAL A 124 -5.63 7.45 3.80
N CYS A 125 -4.58 8.06 4.34
CA CYS A 125 -3.89 9.19 3.70
C CYS A 125 -3.26 8.80 2.36
N ILE A 126 -2.66 7.61 2.25
CA ILE A 126 -2.14 7.06 1.00
C ILE A 126 -3.25 6.99 -0.07
N VAL A 127 -4.40 6.41 0.29
CA VAL A 127 -5.50 6.15 -0.64
C VAL A 127 -6.29 7.41 -1.01
N GLU A 128 -6.50 8.33 -0.06
CA GLU A 128 -7.36 9.50 -0.26
C GLU A 128 -6.60 10.76 -0.67
N ASP A 129 -5.37 10.98 -0.17
CA ASP A 129 -4.67 12.27 -0.31
C ASP A 129 -3.41 12.17 -1.17
N LEU A 130 -2.51 11.23 -0.84
CA LEU A 130 -1.19 11.16 -1.47
C LEU A 130 -1.29 10.60 -2.90
N TYR A 131 -2.01 9.49 -3.07
CA TYR A 131 -2.09 8.79 -4.35
C TYR A 131 -3.53 8.43 -4.76
N PRO A 132 -4.50 9.35 -4.73
CA PRO A 132 -5.90 9.04 -5.01
C PRO A 132 -6.13 8.46 -6.41
N LYS A 133 -5.33 8.88 -7.39
CA LYS A 133 -5.42 8.35 -8.76
C LYS A 133 -4.97 6.90 -8.89
N LEU A 134 -4.03 6.44 -8.05
CA LEU A 134 -3.56 5.04 -8.08
C LEU A 134 -4.63 4.07 -7.53
N TYR A 135 -5.45 4.54 -6.58
CA TYR A 135 -6.47 3.74 -5.91
C TYR A 135 -7.90 4.05 -6.37
N ALA A 136 -8.07 4.94 -7.34
CA ALA A 136 -9.36 5.25 -7.94
C ALA A 136 -9.90 4.06 -8.75
N PRO A 137 -11.22 3.92 -8.89
CA PRO A 137 -11.80 2.91 -9.78
C PRO A 137 -11.27 3.04 -11.21
N CYS A 138 -11.12 1.90 -11.89
CA CYS A 138 -10.50 1.77 -13.22
C CYS A 138 -11.07 2.76 -14.28
N ALA A 139 -12.33 3.18 -14.16
CA ALA A 139 -12.94 4.19 -15.04
C ALA A 139 -12.36 5.61 -14.91
N GLN A 140 -11.75 5.96 -13.76
CA GLN A 140 -11.08 7.24 -13.53
C GLN A 140 -9.56 7.16 -13.78
N ALA A 141 -8.99 5.96 -13.81
CA ALA A 141 -7.59 5.73 -14.19
C ALA A 141 -7.33 5.82 -15.70
N GLN A 142 -8.39 5.91 -16.53
CA GLN A 142 -8.32 6.03 -17.99
C GLN A 142 -8.09 7.46 -18.50
N ASP A 143 -7.93 8.44 -17.61
CA ASP A 143 -7.66 9.84 -17.97
C ASP A 143 -6.17 10.04 -18.33
N GLY A 144 -5.74 9.48 -19.48
CA GLY A 144 -4.50 9.79 -20.23
C GLY A 144 -3.13 9.60 -19.54
N GLY A 145 -3.04 9.74 -18.23
CA GLY A 145 -1.78 9.84 -17.49
C GLY A 145 -1.03 8.52 -17.35
N LYS A 146 -1.70 7.37 -17.50
CA LYS A 146 -1.01 6.08 -17.44
C LYS A 146 -0.07 5.90 -18.64
N GLU A 147 -0.54 6.21 -19.84
CA GLU A 147 0.26 6.10 -21.07
C GLU A 147 1.39 7.13 -21.09
N GLU A 148 1.14 8.36 -20.64
CA GLU A 148 2.17 9.40 -20.48
C GLU A 148 3.24 9.00 -19.44
N VAL A 149 2.85 8.44 -18.30
CA VAL A 149 3.79 7.93 -17.28
C VAL A 149 4.60 6.77 -17.83
N GLU A 150 3.99 5.86 -18.59
CA GLU A 150 4.68 4.74 -19.24
C GLU A 150 5.70 5.23 -20.29
N GLU A 151 5.33 6.19 -21.13
CA GLU A 151 6.23 6.78 -22.13
C GLU A 151 7.38 7.53 -21.46
N HIS A 152 7.07 8.33 -20.44
CA HIS A 152 8.08 9.04 -19.66
C HIS A 152 9.04 8.07 -18.97
N LEU A 153 8.52 7.01 -18.33
CA LEU A 153 9.36 5.99 -17.70
C LEU A 153 10.26 5.27 -18.72
N LEU A 154 9.75 4.95 -19.91
CA LEU A 154 10.54 4.34 -20.97
C LEU A 154 11.63 5.31 -21.49
N SER A 155 11.36 6.61 -21.49
CA SER A 155 12.34 7.65 -21.81
C SER A 155 13.47 7.70 -20.77
N GLU A 156 13.12 7.77 -19.48
CA GLU A 156 14.08 7.77 -18.38
C GLU A 156 14.90 6.47 -18.33
N LEU A 157 14.25 5.33 -18.57
CA LEU A 157 14.93 4.05 -18.72
C LEU A 157 15.91 4.06 -19.89
N GLY A 158 15.59 4.77 -20.99
CA GLY A 158 16.49 4.95 -22.11
C GLY A 158 17.75 5.75 -21.79
N GLN A 159 17.68 6.65 -20.81
CA GLN A 159 18.85 7.41 -20.34
C GLN A 159 19.73 6.57 -19.42
N ALA A 160 19.13 5.81 -18.50
CA ALA A 160 19.86 5.00 -17.52
C ALA A 160 20.33 3.65 -18.08
N LEU A 161 19.49 2.97 -18.85
CA LEU A 161 19.67 1.59 -19.35
C LEU A 161 19.23 1.49 -20.83
N PRO A 162 20.00 2.06 -21.77
CA PRO A 162 19.60 2.21 -23.17
C PRO A 162 19.31 0.87 -23.87
N GLU A 163 20.07 -0.17 -23.56
CA GLU A 163 19.89 -1.51 -24.14
C GLU A 163 18.55 -2.13 -23.74
N VAL A 164 18.15 -1.97 -22.47
CA VAL A 164 16.88 -2.48 -21.95
C VAL A 164 15.71 -1.74 -22.61
N ALA A 165 15.77 -0.40 -22.65
CA ALA A 165 14.74 0.41 -23.28
C ALA A 165 14.60 0.11 -24.79
N SER A 166 15.71 -0.11 -25.51
CA SER A 166 15.67 -0.56 -26.91
C SER A 166 14.93 -1.89 -27.03
N ARG A 167 15.19 -2.83 -26.12
CA ARG A 167 14.58 -4.15 -26.18
C ARG A 167 13.07 -4.13 -25.94
N PHE A 168 12.58 -3.30 -25.01
CA PHE A 168 11.13 -3.09 -24.82
C PHE A 168 10.48 -2.53 -26.09
N ARG A 169 11.12 -1.53 -26.74
CA ARG A 169 10.62 -0.96 -28.01
C ARG A 169 10.62 -1.97 -29.16
N GLU A 170 11.71 -2.72 -29.33
CA GLU A 170 11.84 -3.74 -30.39
C GLU A 170 10.78 -4.85 -30.28
N LEU A 171 10.48 -5.29 -29.05
CA LEU A 171 9.49 -6.31 -28.79
C LEU A 171 8.04 -5.77 -28.80
N GLY A 172 7.85 -4.45 -28.80
CA GLY A 172 6.55 -3.81 -28.69
C GLY A 172 5.83 -4.13 -27.37
N ILE A 173 6.60 -4.41 -26.31
CA ILE A 173 6.06 -4.73 -24.98
C ILE A 173 6.06 -3.44 -24.16
N PRO A 174 4.94 -3.09 -23.50
CA PRO A 174 4.90 -1.91 -22.65
C PRO A 174 5.62 -2.19 -21.33
N VAL A 175 6.23 -1.15 -20.75
CA VAL A 175 6.93 -1.25 -19.45
C VAL A 175 5.96 -1.59 -18.31
N SER A 176 4.67 -1.29 -18.49
CA SER A 176 3.58 -1.64 -17.58
C SER A 176 3.49 -3.12 -17.23
N ILE A 177 3.96 -4.03 -18.10
CA ILE A 177 3.99 -5.46 -17.77
C ILE A 177 4.76 -5.77 -16.48
N VAL A 178 5.72 -4.92 -16.14
CA VAL A 178 6.49 -5.01 -14.90
C VAL A 178 5.94 -4.03 -13.86
N THR A 179 5.65 -2.79 -14.25
CA THR A 179 5.40 -1.71 -13.29
C THR A 179 3.98 -1.64 -12.77
N ASP A 180 3.00 -2.26 -13.45
CA ASP A 180 1.60 -2.27 -13.00
C ASP A 180 1.42 -2.90 -11.62
N GLU A 181 2.30 -3.82 -11.23
CA GLU A 181 2.29 -4.42 -9.90
C GLU A 181 2.97 -3.52 -8.84
N TRP A 182 3.84 -2.60 -9.24
CA TRP A 182 4.66 -1.79 -8.32
C TRP A 182 3.90 -0.59 -7.76
N TRP A 183 3.15 0.11 -8.61
CA TRP A 183 2.47 1.35 -8.21
C TRP A 183 1.42 1.12 -7.11
N PRO A 184 0.47 0.16 -7.25
CA PRO A 184 -0.58 -0.02 -6.25
C PRO A 184 -0.06 -0.57 -4.92
N THR A 185 1.11 -1.20 -4.93
CA THR A 185 1.77 -1.75 -3.74
C THR A 185 2.77 -0.78 -3.13
N LEU A 186 2.95 0.41 -3.70
CA LEU A 186 4.00 1.37 -3.32
C LEU A 186 5.37 0.69 -3.19
N PHE A 187 5.73 -0.11 -4.19
CA PHE A 187 6.98 -0.88 -4.28
C PHE A 187 7.20 -1.94 -3.19
N SER A 188 6.24 -2.17 -2.30
CA SER A 188 6.40 -3.16 -1.22
C SER A 188 6.54 -4.59 -1.74
N ASN A 189 6.14 -4.89 -2.98
CA ASN A 189 6.35 -6.17 -3.64
C ASN A 189 7.62 -6.25 -4.52
N ALA A 190 8.39 -5.16 -4.58
CA ALA A 190 9.57 -5.01 -5.43
C ALA A 190 10.85 -4.80 -4.62
N LEU A 191 10.75 -4.16 -3.46
CA LEU A 191 11.86 -3.84 -2.57
C LEU A 191 11.85 -4.73 -1.33
N CYS A 192 13.03 -4.96 -0.75
CA CYS A 192 13.14 -5.54 0.59
C CYS A 192 12.72 -4.52 1.65
N THR A 193 12.46 -4.99 2.87
CA THR A 193 11.95 -4.14 3.96
C THR A 193 12.83 -2.90 4.23
N ASP A 194 14.16 -3.04 4.22
CA ASP A 194 15.09 -1.93 4.48
C ASP A 194 15.07 -0.87 3.36
N ASP A 195 15.13 -1.29 2.09
CA ASP A 195 15.08 -0.39 0.94
C ASP A 195 13.71 0.28 0.80
N LEU A 196 12.64 -0.45 1.17
CA LEU A 196 11.27 0.07 1.18
C LEU A 196 11.12 1.22 2.17
N ALA A 197 11.70 1.10 3.38
CA ALA A 197 11.65 2.16 4.38
C ALA A 197 12.27 3.46 3.86
N VAL A 198 13.43 3.39 3.20
CA VAL A 198 14.08 4.56 2.59
C VAL A 198 13.22 5.17 1.49
N ALA A 199 12.64 4.35 0.62
CA ALA A 199 11.74 4.82 -0.42
C ALA A 199 10.51 5.53 0.19
N TRP A 200 9.93 4.97 1.25
CA TRP A 200 8.76 5.53 1.91
C TRP A 200 9.02 6.82 2.66
N CYS A 201 10.24 7.06 3.17
CA CYS A 201 10.64 8.37 3.68
C CYS A 201 10.54 9.51 2.65
N MET A 202 10.54 9.20 1.35
CA MET A 202 10.32 10.20 0.29
C MET A 202 8.88 10.24 -0.22
N LEU A 203 8.13 9.15 -0.05
CA LEU A 203 6.79 8.98 -0.60
C LEU A 203 5.65 9.29 0.39
N LEU A 204 5.94 9.27 1.70
CA LEU A 204 5.01 9.52 2.81
C LEU A 204 5.40 10.78 3.58
#